data_AF-A0A926YL17-F1
#
_entry.id   AF-A0A926YL17-F1
#
_cell.length_a   1.000
_cell.length_b   1.000
_cell.length_c   1.000
_cell.angle_alpha   90.00
_cell.angle_beta   90.00
_cell.angle_gamma   90.00
#
_symmetry.space_group_name_H-M   'P 1'
#
loop_
_entity.id
_entity.type
_entity.pdbx_description
1 polymer ?
#
loop_
_entity_poly.entity_id
_entity_poly.type
_entity_poly.pdbx_seq_one_letter_code
_entity_poly.pdbx_strand_id
1 'polypeptide(L)'
;SDNTIANNGQNGVELQTLSTSPIAVNIDRNTINTPNAFQGIALQAAFANARLSANVRLNRLTNTPSNTGLFARTSPIGASTVCLNLSGNSSTTGYTLFQTTPAGIFQAVDLPNLSTNNTGTPVVLGGTISNVPACP
;
A
#
# COMPACT_ATOMS: atom_id res chain seq x y z
N SER A 1 11.56 -7.71 7.88
CA SER A 1 12.35 -6.70 7.16
C SER A 1 13.50 -7.40 6.45
N ASP A 2 14.22 -6.69 5.59
CA ASP A 2 15.49 -7.16 5.00
C ASP A 2 15.38 -8.45 4.17
N ASN A 3 14.21 -8.70 3.58
CA ASN A 3 13.97 -9.85 2.72
C ASN A 3 14.12 -9.50 1.24
N THR A 4 14.52 -10.49 0.44
CA THR A 4 14.35 -10.46 -1.02
C THR A 4 13.16 -11.34 -1.39
N ILE A 5 12.14 -10.75 -2.01
CA ILE A 5 10.89 -11.41 -2.38
C ILE A 5 10.71 -11.30 -3.89
N ALA A 6 10.64 -12.42 -4.59
CA ALA A 6 10.54 -12.46 -6.04
C ALA A 6 9.89 -13.77 -6.51
N ASN A 7 9.51 -13.83 -7.79
CA ASN A 7 9.02 -15.05 -8.45
C ASN A 7 7.74 -15.65 -7.83
N ASN A 8 6.88 -14.82 -7.23
CA ASN A 8 5.61 -15.32 -6.67
C ASN A 8 4.53 -15.40 -7.76
N GLY A 9 3.76 -16.50 -7.75
CA GLY A 9 2.59 -16.68 -8.61
C GLY A 9 1.41 -15.75 -8.29
N GLN A 10 1.55 -14.87 -7.29
CA GLN A 10 0.56 -13.85 -6.91
C GLN A 10 1.25 -12.51 -6.57
N ASN A 11 0.91 -11.91 -5.43
CA ASN A 11 1.59 -10.74 -4.86
C ASN A 11 2.92 -11.16 -4.22
N GLY A 12 3.88 -10.24 -4.10
CA GLY A 12 5.09 -10.47 -3.31
C GLY A 12 4.79 -10.52 -1.81
N VAL A 13 4.09 -9.49 -1.33
CA VAL A 13 3.54 -9.41 0.03
C VAL A 13 2.06 -9.10 -0.06
N GLU A 14 1.23 -9.86 0.65
CA GLU A 14 -0.19 -9.56 0.77
C GLU A 14 -0.61 -9.48 2.23
N LEU A 15 -1.33 -8.41 2.56
CA LEU A 15 -2.03 -8.25 3.81
C LEU A 15 -3.47 -7.86 3.54
N GLN A 16 -4.37 -8.71 4.03
CA GLN A 16 -5.80 -8.46 3.98
C GLN A 16 -6.36 -8.56 5.40
N THR A 17 -6.92 -7.45 5.90
CA THR A 17 -7.70 -7.50 7.15
C THR A 17 -9.16 -7.84 6.85
N LEU A 18 -9.63 -8.89 7.51
CA LEU A 18 -11.02 -9.36 7.51
C LEU A 18 -11.69 -9.14 8.87
N SER A 19 -11.11 -8.27 9.70
CA SER A 19 -11.54 -8.01 11.08
C SER A 19 -11.81 -6.53 11.30
N THR A 20 -12.63 -6.23 12.30
CA THR A 20 -12.85 -4.88 12.84
C THR A 20 -11.77 -4.47 13.83
N SER A 21 -10.97 -5.42 14.33
CA SER A 21 -9.80 -5.11 15.16
C SER A 21 -8.75 -4.37 14.34
N PRO A 22 -8.13 -3.31 14.88
CA PRO A 22 -7.01 -2.64 14.22
C PRO A 22 -5.85 -3.61 13.98
N ILE A 23 -5.30 -3.57 12.77
CA ILE A 23 -4.08 -4.30 12.41
C ILE A 23 -3.00 -3.30 12.06
N ALA A 24 -1.82 -3.48 12.67
CA ALA A 24 -0.62 -2.71 12.37
C ALA A 24 0.48 -3.63 11.85
N VAL A 25 1.12 -3.26 10.74
CA VAL A 25 2.24 -4.01 10.17
C VAL A 25 3.43 -3.12 9.81
N ASN A 26 4.62 -3.71 9.85
CA ASN A 26 5.85 -3.07 9.41
C ASN A 26 6.44 -3.86 8.23
N ILE A 27 6.53 -3.22 7.07
CA ILE A 27 7.20 -3.73 5.88
C ILE A 27 8.38 -2.80 5.62
N ASP A 28 9.53 -3.10 6.24
CA ASP A 28 10.70 -2.21 6.24
C ASP A 28 11.88 -2.86 5.51
N ARG A 29 12.60 -2.08 4.68
CA ARG A 29 13.86 -2.45 4.02
C ARG A 29 13.84 -3.75 3.20
N ASN A 30 12.73 -4.10 2.55
CA ASN A 30 12.67 -5.29 1.69
C ASN A 30 13.00 -4.93 0.24
N THR A 31 13.57 -5.89 -0.47
CA THR A 31 13.71 -5.85 -1.93
C THR A 31 12.65 -6.76 -2.54
N ILE A 32 11.63 -6.17 -3.15
CA ILE A 32 10.54 -6.91 -3.80
C ILE A 32 10.72 -6.77 -5.29
N ASN A 33 11.07 -7.86 -5.95
CA ASN A 33 11.50 -7.88 -7.34
C ASN A 33 10.58 -8.70 -8.23
N THR A 34 10.68 -8.39 -9.53
CA THR A 34 10.00 -9.12 -10.59
C THR A 34 10.48 -10.56 -10.75
N PRO A 35 9.66 -11.40 -11.42
CA PRO A 35 8.22 -11.24 -11.61
C PRO A 35 7.42 -11.67 -10.37
N ASN A 36 6.56 -10.79 -9.85
CA ASN A 36 5.37 -11.23 -9.10
C ASN A 36 4.19 -11.16 -10.08
N ALA A 37 3.29 -12.14 -10.07
CA ALA A 37 2.20 -12.21 -11.05
C ALA A 37 1.23 -11.02 -10.96
N PHE A 38 1.05 -10.47 -9.74
CA PHE A 38 0.25 -9.27 -9.48
C PHE A 38 1.13 -8.19 -8.83
N GLN A 39 0.83 -7.74 -7.61
CA GLN A 39 1.46 -6.56 -7.00
C GLN A 39 2.75 -6.91 -6.25
N GLY A 40 3.64 -5.94 -6.09
CA GLY A 40 4.79 -6.11 -5.19
C GLY A 40 4.30 -6.25 -3.75
N ILE A 41 3.56 -5.25 -3.28
CA ILE A 41 2.84 -5.26 -2.01
C ILE A 41 1.35 -5.00 -2.27
N ALA A 42 0.47 -5.82 -1.72
CA ALA A 42 -0.98 -5.61 -1.72
C ALA A 42 -1.49 -5.43 -0.28
N LEU A 43 -2.09 -4.28 0.02
CA LEU A 43 -2.64 -3.93 1.33
C LEU A 43 -4.15 -3.69 1.23
N GLN A 44 -4.95 -4.40 2.02
CA GLN A 44 -6.40 -4.37 1.85
C GLN A 44 -7.13 -4.34 3.19
N ALA A 45 -7.90 -3.28 3.42
CA ALA A 45 -8.93 -3.28 4.46
C ALA A 45 -10.22 -3.86 3.87
N ALA A 46 -10.37 -5.19 3.84
CA ALA A 46 -11.44 -5.82 3.04
C ALA A 46 -12.81 -5.85 3.73
N PHE A 47 -12.89 -5.52 5.02
CA PHE A 47 -14.13 -5.60 5.81
C PHE A 47 -14.65 -4.23 6.25
N ALA A 48 -15.97 -4.13 6.50
CA ALA A 48 -16.57 -2.92 7.05
C ALA A 48 -15.99 -2.60 8.43
N ASN A 49 -15.72 -1.33 8.69
CA ASN A 49 -15.05 -0.80 9.90
C ASN A 49 -13.64 -1.34 10.14
N ALA A 50 -13.02 -2.00 9.15
CA ALA A 50 -11.64 -2.44 9.26
C ALA A 50 -10.69 -1.24 9.37
N ARG A 51 -9.64 -1.41 10.17
CA ARG A 51 -8.56 -0.43 10.33
C ARG A 51 -7.23 -1.12 10.06
N LEU A 52 -6.54 -0.65 9.02
CA LEU A 52 -5.23 -1.13 8.63
C LEU A 52 -4.21 0.00 8.72
N SER A 53 -3.19 -0.17 9.55
CA SER A 53 -2.01 0.69 9.61
C SER A 53 -0.79 -0.07 9.08
N ALA A 54 -0.05 0.51 8.14
CA ALA A 54 1.12 -0.10 7.56
C ALA A 54 2.27 0.91 7.46
N ASN A 55 3.37 0.62 8.15
CA ASN A 55 4.64 1.29 7.91
C ASN A 55 5.37 0.55 6.80
N VAL A 56 5.21 1.02 5.57
CA VAL A 56 5.96 0.52 4.41
C VAL A 56 7.11 1.49 4.19
N ARG A 57 8.33 1.16 4.61
CA ARG A 57 9.44 2.11 4.57
C ARG A 57 10.67 1.50 3.94
N LEU A 58 11.44 2.35 3.24
CA LEU A 58 12.77 1.99 2.74
C LEU A 58 12.80 0.71 1.87
N ASN A 59 11.68 0.32 1.25
CA ASN A 59 11.64 -0.84 0.37
C ASN A 59 12.06 -0.45 -1.05
N ARG A 60 12.65 -1.41 -1.77
CA ARG A 60 12.88 -1.34 -3.21
C ARG A 60 11.84 -2.22 -3.91
N LEU A 61 10.95 -1.61 -4.67
CA LEU A 61 9.82 -2.26 -5.33
C LEU A 61 10.01 -2.22 -6.85
N THR A 62 10.48 -3.32 -7.41
CA THR A 62 10.53 -3.51 -8.86
C THR A 62 9.47 -4.53 -9.24
N ASN A 63 8.52 -4.13 -10.09
CA ASN A 63 7.46 -5.03 -10.56
C ASN A 63 7.31 -4.95 -12.09
N THR A 64 6.55 -5.86 -12.70
CA THR A 64 6.29 -5.83 -14.14
C THR A 64 5.52 -4.55 -14.50
N PRO A 65 5.74 -3.93 -15.67
CA PRO A 65 5.13 -2.64 -15.99
C PRO A 65 3.59 -2.59 -15.94
N SER A 66 2.93 -3.74 -16.12
CA SER A 66 1.48 -3.87 -16.00
C SER A 66 0.97 -3.93 -14.55
N ASN A 67 1.87 -4.07 -13.59
CA ASN A 67 1.58 -4.22 -12.16
C ASN A 67 2.22 -3.10 -11.35
N THR A 68 1.64 -2.80 -10.20
CA THR A 68 2.11 -1.74 -9.32
C THR A 68 3.11 -2.28 -8.28
N GLY A 69 4.04 -1.43 -7.84
CA GLY A 69 4.98 -1.74 -6.77
C GLY A 69 4.26 -1.92 -5.45
N LEU A 70 3.36 -0.98 -5.11
CA LEU A 70 2.41 -1.15 -4.01
C LEU A 70 0.99 -0.75 -4.41
N PHE A 71 0.05 -1.62 -4.06
CA PHE A 71 -1.37 -1.43 -4.21
C PHE A 71 -2.02 -1.42 -2.82
N ALA A 72 -2.86 -0.42 -2.54
CA ALA A 72 -3.65 -0.37 -1.32
C ALA A 72 -5.12 -0.06 -1.60
N ARG A 73 -6.05 -0.74 -0.91
CA ARG A 73 -7.50 -0.50 -1.04
C ARG A 73 -8.26 -0.48 0.29
N THR A 74 -9.28 0.37 0.37
CA THR A 74 -10.32 0.33 1.42
C THR A 74 -11.41 -0.70 1.10
N SER A 75 -12.32 -0.93 2.04
CA SER A 75 -13.37 -1.95 1.92
C SER A 75 -14.48 -1.53 0.96
N PRO A 76 -14.88 -2.38 0.00
CA PRO A 76 -16.04 -2.12 -0.87
C PRO A 76 -17.39 -2.34 -0.16
N ILE A 77 -17.40 -2.90 1.05
CA ILE A 77 -18.63 -3.32 1.76
C ILE A 77 -18.92 -2.46 3.00
N GLY A 78 -18.13 -1.43 3.27
CA GLY A 78 -18.36 -0.49 4.38
C GLY A 78 -17.22 0.50 4.58
N ALA A 79 -17.43 1.53 5.39
CA ALA A 79 -16.38 2.49 5.71
C ALA A 79 -15.22 1.77 6.39
N SER A 80 -13.99 1.99 5.94
CA SER A 80 -12.77 1.42 6.53
C SER A 80 -11.65 2.45 6.51
N THR A 81 -10.67 2.32 7.39
CA THR A 81 -9.51 3.21 7.42
C THR A 81 -8.25 2.46 6.98
N VAL A 82 -7.53 3.02 6.01
CA VAL A 82 -6.19 2.56 5.62
C VAL A 82 -5.20 3.69 5.85
N CYS A 83 -4.13 3.34 6.53
CA CYS A 83 -3.19 4.25 7.16
C CYS A 83 -1.77 3.84 6.74
N LEU A 84 -1.12 4.63 5.89
CA LEU A 84 0.14 4.26 5.27
C LEU A 84 1.23 5.26 5.62
N ASN A 85 2.37 4.78 6.11
CA ASN A 85 3.60 5.54 6.08
C ASN A 85 4.47 4.97 4.96
N LEU A 86 4.70 5.77 3.91
CA LEU A 86 5.39 5.34 2.68
C LEU A 86 6.82 5.88 2.58
N SER A 87 7.42 6.31 3.70
CA SER A 87 8.68 7.05 3.68
C SER A 87 9.85 6.27 3.07
N GLY A 88 10.55 6.88 2.11
CA GLY A 88 11.83 6.40 1.59
C GLY A 88 11.77 5.12 0.75
N ASN A 89 10.58 4.68 0.31
CA ASN A 89 10.50 3.58 -0.64
C ASN A 89 10.85 4.04 -2.05
N SER A 90 11.53 3.18 -2.81
CA SER A 90 11.72 3.35 -4.26
C SER A 90 10.87 2.36 -5.04
N SER A 91 10.13 2.86 -6.04
CA SER A 91 9.36 2.01 -6.95
C SER A 91 9.53 2.41 -8.41
N THR A 92 9.68 1.43 -9.31
CA THR A 92 9.76 1.66 -10.77
C THR A 92 8.40 1.65 -11.45
N THR A 93 7.37 1.13 -10.80
CA THR A 93 6.01 1.04 -11.36
C THR A 93 4.97 1.79 -10.53
N GLY A 94 5.42 2.51 -9.51
CA GLY A 94 4.60 3.44 -8.75
C GLY A 94 3.74 2.80 -7.66
N TYR A 95 2.74 3.58 -7.26
CA TYR A 95 1.80 3.26 -6.19
C TYR A 95 0.37 3.46 -6.68
N THR A 96 -0.53 2.57 -6.30
CA THR A 96 -1.95 2.64 -6.63
C THR A 96 -2.74 2.61 -5.33
N LEU A 97 -3.37 3.72 -4.99
CA LEU A 97 -4.21 3.85 -3.80
C LEU A 97 -5.67 3.98 -4.26
N PHE A 98 -6.49 3.01 -3.90
CA PHE A 98 -7.86 2.88 -4.39
C PHE A 98 -8.88 3.00 -3.26
N GLN A 99 -9.59 4.13 -3.21
CA GLN A 99 -10.69 4.32 -2.28
C GLN A 99 -12.00 3.81 -2.88
N THR A 100 -12.61 2.85 -2.19
CA THR A 100 -13.91 2.27 -2.50
C THR A 100 -15.07 3.04 -1.84
N THR A 101 -16.27 2.89 -2.43
CA THR A 101 -17.55 3.38 -1.91
C THR A 101 -18.27 2.23 -1.17
N PRO A 102 -18.92 2.45 -0.01
CA PRO A 102 -19.11 3.72 0.72
C PRO A 102 -17.81 4.27 1.32
N ALA A 103 -17.75 5.59 1.53
CA ALA A 103 -16.51 6.34 1.78
C ALA A 103 -15.61 5.71 2.88
N GLY A 104 -14.52 5.07 2.45
CA GLY A 104 -13.37 4.77 3.31
C GLY A 104 -12.53 6.01 3.57
N ILE A 105 -11.63 5.95 4.55
CA ILE A 105 -10.64 6.99 4.81
C ILE A 105 -9.27 6.43 4.42
N PHE A 106 -8.59 7.12 3.50
CA PHE A 106 -7.18 6.91 3.22
C PHE A 106 -6.35 8.02 3.86
N GLN A 107 -5.43 7.62 4.73
CA GLN A 107 -4.39 8.48 5.27
C GLN A 107 -3.05 7.93 4.79
N ALA A 108 -2.27 8.77 4.12
CA ALA A 108 -0.93 8.43 3.71
C ALA A 108 0.00 9.56 4.17
N VAL A 109 1.06 9.20 4.87
CA VAL A 109 2.17 10.10 5.20
C VAL A 109 3.24 9.93 4.11
N ASP A 110 3.88 11.04 3.77
CA ASP A 110 4.92 11.21 2.74
C ASP A 110 4.40 11.48 1.31
N LEU A 111 3.13 11.88 1.14
CA LEU A 111 2.58 12.23 -0.20
C LEU A 111 3.42 13.24 -1.00
N PRO A 112 3.99 14.31 -0.40
CA PRO A 112 4.81 15.27 -1.14
C PRO A 112 6.15 14.69 -1.62
N ASN A 113 6.71 13.70 -0.90
CA ASN A 113 7.96 13.04 -1.28
C ASN A 113 7.71 11.71 -2.02
N LEU A 114 6.45 11.36 -2.30
CA LEU A 114 6.15 10.25 -3.19
C LEU A 114 6.79 10.51 -4.55
N SER A 115 6.75 11.73 -5.09
CA SER A 115 7.38 12.04 -6.39
C SER A 115 8.91 11.97 -6.38
N THR A 116 9.56 12.26 -5.25
CA THR A 116 11.04 12.24 -5.14
C THR A 116 11.58 10.84 -4.90
N ASN A 117 10.84 10.02 -4.14
CA ASN A 117 11.26 8.67 -3.79
C ASN A 117 10.72 7.62 -4.78
N ASN A 118 9.67 7.92 -5.54
CA ASN A 118 9.11 7.06 -6.57
C ASN A 118 9.68 7.39 -7.96
N THR A 119 10.16 6.37 -8.67
CA THR A 119 10.56 6.52 -10.08
C THR A 119 9.41 6.24 -11.06
N GLY A 120 8.26 5.75 -10.57
CA GLY A 120 7.00 5.65 -11.31
C GLY A 120 5.98 6.72 -10.88
N THR A 121 4.85 6.80 -11.59
CA THR A 121 3.78 7.77 -11.29
C THR A 121 2.81 7.19 -10.25
N PRO A 122 2.58 7.85 -9.10
CA PRO A 122 1.51 7.44 -8.19
C PRO A 122 0.14 7.70 -8.84
N VAL A 123 -0.75 6.70 -8.80
CA VAL A 123 -2.12 6.79 -9.30
C VAL A 123 -3.08 6.72 -8.12
N VAL A 124 -3.86 7.78 -7.94
CA VAL A 124 -4.93 7.84 -6.92
C VAL A 124 -6.25 7.71 -7.65
N LEU A 125 -6.97 6.64 -7.36
CA LEU A 125 -8.27 6.36 -7.97
C LEU A 125 -9.34 6.47 -6.87
N GLY A 126 -10.00 7.63 -6.83
CA GLY A 126 -11.05 7.95 -5.86
C GLY A 126 -10.54 8.46 -4.50
N GLY A 127 -11.35 9.30 -3.84
CA GLY A 127 -11.11 9.74 -2.47
C GLY A 127 -10.37 11.07 -2.28
N THR A 128 -10.42 11.61 -1.07
CA THR A 128 -9.53 12.69 -0.61
C THR A 128 -8.43 12.06 0.24
N ILE A 129 -7.19 12.07 -0.23
CA ILE A 129 -6.06 11.68 0.61
C ILE A 129 -5.69 12.88 1.47
N SER A 130 -5.68 12.71 2.79
CA SER A 130 -5.29 13.77 3.71
C SER A 130 -4.00 13.39 4.45
N ASN A 131 -3.04 14.33 4.48
CA ASN A 131 -1.80 14.25 5.27
C ASN A 131 -2.09 14.50 6.76
N VAL A 132 -3.02 13.73 7.36
CA VAL A 132 -3.38 13.90 8.77
C VAL A 132 -2.25 13.35 9.66
N PRO A 133 -1.87 14.01 10.77
CA PRO A 133 -0.85 13.51 11.67
C PRO A 133 -1.21 12.12 12.21
N ALA A 134 -0.20 11.24 12.22
CA ALA A 134 -0.15 9.89 12.81
C ALA A 134 -1.49 9.17 12.94
N CYS A 135 -1.70 8.23 12.01
CA CYS A 135 -2.59 7.10 12.18
C CYS A 135 -2.60 6.58 13.63
N PRO A 136 -3.78 6.35 14.24
CA PRO A 136 -3.90 5.85 15.60
C PRO A 136 -3.28 4.46 15.77
#